data_AF-A0A948RG23-F1
#
_entry.id   AF-A0A948RG23-F1
#
_cell.length_a   1.000
_cell.length_b   1.000
_cell.length_c   1.000
_cell.angle_alpha   90.00
_cell.angle_beta   90.00
_cell.angle_gamma   90.00
#
_symmetry.space_group_name_H-M   'P 1'
#
loop_
_entity.id
_entity.type
_entity.pdbx_description
1 polymer ?
#
loop_
_entity_poly.entity_id
_entity_poly.type
_entity_poly.pdbx_seq_one_letter_code
_entity_poly.pdbx_strand_id
1 'polypeptide(L)'
;MPKRDYSQWSIEDLIAHIEKMEKRKKYGLVWDEERTREEFELQARDSLPVLEEVVENAVTTDPEQPTHILIEGDNFHALSVLNYTHEKKVDVIYIDPPYNTGAKDWKYNNSFVDEEDAYRHSKWISFVYM
;
A
#
# COMPACT_ATOMS: atom_id res chain seq x y z
N MET A 1 20.36 6.94 -11.58
CA MET A 1 21.02 5.67 -11.20
C MET A 1 22.45 5.94 -10.77
N PRO A 2 22.87 5.64 -9.53
CA PRO A 2 24.18 5.05 -9.35
C PRO A 2 24.18 3.72 -10.12
N LYS A 3 25.16 3.50 -10.98
CA LYS A 3 25.29 2.21 -11.68
C LYS A 3 25.40 1.13 -10.60
N ARG A 4 24.50 0.12 -10.64
CA ARG A 4 24.70 -1.08 -9.81
C ARG A 4 26.07 -1.64 -10.20
N ASP A 5 26.93 -1.77 -9.21
CA ASP A 5 28.27 -2.28 -9.43
C ASP A 5 28.20 -3.81 -9.41
N TYR A 6 28.34 -4.40 -10.59
CA TYR A 6 28.34 -5.84 -10.80
C TYR A 6 29.76 -6.43 -10.80
N SER A 7 30.78 -5.62 -10.49
CA SER A 7 32.20 -6.03 -10.58
C SER A 7 32.58 -7.18 -9.65
N GLN A 8 31.83 -7.39 -8.56
CA GLN A 8 32.07 -8.45 -7.58
C GLN A 8 31.17 -9.68 -7.76
N TRP A 9 30.30 -9.70 -8.78
CA TRP A 9 29.35 -10.80 -8.96
C TRP A 9 30.02 -11.98 -9.68
N SER A 10 29.69 -13.19 -9.25
CA SER A 10 30.11 -14.39 -9.97
C SER A 10 29.38 -14.51 -11.30
N ILE A 11 29.93 -15.33 -12.21
CA ILE A 11 29.28 -15.59 -13.50
C ILE A 11 27.91 -16.24 -13.26
N GLU A 12 27.82 -17.10 -12.25
CA GLU A 12 26.59 -17.76 -11.82
C GLU A 12 25.53 -16.74 -11.35
N ASP A 13 25.93 -15.74 -10.56
CA ASP A 13 25.02 -14.69 -10.09
C ASP A 13 24.50 -13.82 -11.24
N LEU A 14 25.37 -13.51 -12.20
CA LEU A 14 25.01 -12.73 -13.40
C LEU A 14 24.05 -13.51 -14.31
N ILE A 15 24.29 -14.81 -14.52
CA ILE A 15 23.40 -15.69 -15.29
C ILE A 15 22.03 -15.78 -14.60
N ALA A 16 22.01 -16.01 -13.28
CA ALA A 16 20.77 -16.06 -12.52
C ALA A 16 19.98 -14.74 -12.59
N HIS A 17 20.67 -13.60 -12.61
CA HIS A 17 20.05 -12.29 -12.78
C HIS A 17 19.42 -12.11 -14.16
N ILE A 18 20.13 -12.51 -15.22
CA ILE A 18 19.63 -12.43 -16.61
C ILE A 18 18.42 -13.35 -16.78
N GLU A 19 18.51 -14.60 -16.34
CA GLU A 19 17.38 -15.54 -16.41
C GLU A 19 16.15 -15.03 -15.64
N LYS A 20 16.35 -14.37 -14.49
CA LYS A 20 15.29 -13.73 -13.73
C LYS A 20 14.66 -12.58 -14.52
N MET A 21 15.47 -11.76 -15.19
CA MET A 21 14.98 -10.67 -16.04
C MET A 21 14.21 -11.18 -17.26
N GLU A 22 14.69 -12.23 -17.93
CA GLU A 22 14.04 -12.83 -19.10
C GLU A 22 12.74 -13.57 -18.75
N LYS A 23 12.63 -14.12 -17.53
CA LYS A 23 11.39 -14.74 -17.03
C LYS A 23 10.29 -13.74 -16.70
N ARG A 24 10.59 -12.44 -16.57
CA ARG A 24 9.55 -11.42 -16.35
C ARG A 24 8.66 -11.34 -17.58
N LYS A 25 7.34 -11.33 -17.37
CA LYS A 25 6.35 -11.24 -18.46
C LYS A 25 6.65 -9.99 -19.31
N LYS A 26 6.65 -10.16 -20.65
CA LYS A 26 6.89 -9.07 -21.63
C LYS A 26 5.92 -7.89 -21.52
N TYR A 27 4.77 -8.09 -20.86
CA TYR A 27 3.74 -7.08 -20.68
C TYR A 27 3.33 -7.04 -19.20
N GLY A 28 3.29 -5.84 -18.65
CA GLY A 28 2.92 -5.57 -17.26
C GLY A 28 3.45 -4.21 -16.81
N LEU A 29 2.79 -3.60 -15.82
CA LEU A 29 3.34 -2.46 -15.11
C LEU A 29 4.45 -2.98 -14.19
N VAL A 30 5.67 -2.50 -14.38
CA VAL A 30 6.83 -2.87 -13.55
C VAL A 30 7.32 -1.59 -12.87
N TRP A 31 7.31 -1.60 -11.54
CA TRP A 31 7.93 -0.57 -10.72
C TRP A 31 9.02 -1.21 -9.86
N ASP A 32 9.81 -0.39 -9.16
CA ASP A 32 10.94 -0.91 -8.39
C ASP A 32 10.47 -1.98 -7.40
N GLU A 33 11.15 -3.12 -7.48
CA GLU A 33 10.78 -4.38 -6.84
C GLU A 33 11.48 -4.53 -5.49
N GLU A 34 12.10 -3.47 -4.95
CA GLU A 34 12.43 -3.39 -3.53
C GLU A 34 11.13 -3.39 -2.72
N ARG A 35 10.50 -4.57 -2.70
CA ARG A 35 9.58 -5.09 -1.69
C ARG A 35 10.34 -5.21 -0.39
N THR A 36 10.83 -4.09 0.13
CA THR A 36 10.85 -3.99 1.58
C THR A 36 9.39 -4.06 1.95
N ARG A 37 8.95 -5.24 2.45
CA ARG A 37 7.64 -5.34 3.08
C ARG A 37 7.55 -4.17 4.03
N GLU A 38 6.56 -3.33 3.84
CA GLU A 38 6.44 -2.15 4.69
C GLU A 38 6.29 -2.63 6.14
N GLU A 39 6.81 -1.85 7.08
CA GLU A 39 6.84 -2.26 8.50
C GLU A 39 5.44 -2.63 9.00
N PHE A 40 4.39 -2.02 8.45
CA PHE A 40 3.01 -2.35 8.76
C PHE A 40 2.59 -3.76 8.33
N GLU A 41 3.07 -4.29 7.18
CA GLU A 41 2.75 -5.66 6.74
C GLU A 41 3.39 -6.69 7.67
N LEU A 42 4.58 -6.38 8.19
CA LEU A 42 5.28 -7.22 9.15
C LEU A 42 4.55 -7.22 10.49
N GLN A 43 4.10 -6.06 10.96
CA GLN A 43 3.32 -5.92 12.20
C GLN A 43 1.97 -6.63 12.10
N ALA A 44 1.26 -6.50 10.98
CA ALA A 44 -0.05 -7.13 10.77
C ALA A 44 -0.03 -8.67 10.77
N ARG A 45 1.14 -9.31 10.58
CA ARG A 45 1.27 -10.76 10.72
C ARG A 45 1.15 -11.25 12.15
N ASP A 46 1.64 -10.46 13.10
CA ASP A 46 1.73 -10.86 14.51
C ASP A 46 0.64 -10.21 15.37
N SER A 47 -0.02 -9.17 14.87
CA SER A 47 -1.15 -8.50 15.54
C SER A 47 -2.38 -8.45 14.65
N LEU A 48 -3.47 -9.09 15.08
CA LEU A 48 -4.78 -8.95 14.44
C LEU A 48 -5.45 -7.66 14.93
N PRO A 49 -5.79 -6.72 14.02
CA PRO A 49 -6.55 -5.54 14.40
C PRO A 49 -7.95 -5.94 14.89
N VAL A 50 -8.42 -5.26 15.94
CA VAL A 50 -9.77 -5.42 16.50
C VAL A 50 -10.43 -4.06 16.51
N LEU A 51 -11.72 -4.00 16.14
CA LEU A 51 -12.51 -2.78 16.22
C LEU A 51 -13.05 -2.64 17.65
N GLU A 52 -12.81 -1.47 18.25
CA GLU A 52 -13.38 -1.08 19.53
C GLU A 52 -14.47 -0.03 19.28
N GLU A 53 -15.65 -0.24 19.87
CA GLU A 53 -16.75 0.71 19.76
C GLU A 53 -16.57 1.86 20.75
N VAL A 54 -16.52 3.09 20.23
CA VAL A 54 -16.49 4.30 21.05
C VAL A 54 -17.90 4.85 21.21
N VAL A 55 -18.58 4.39 22.27
CA VAL A 55 -19.99 4.72 22.56
C VAL A 55 -20.23 6.23 22.65
N GLU A 56 -19.23 6.99 23.12
CA GLU A 56 -19.31 8.46 23.25
C GLU A 56 -19.51 9.18 21.91
N ASN A 57 -19.05 8.59 20.80
CA ASN A 57 -19.16 9.15 19.45
C ASN A 57 -20.39 8.62 18.69
N ALA A 58 -21.20 7.77 19.31
CA ALA A 58 -22.39 7.21 18.67
C ALA A 58 -23.44 8.30 18.45
N VAL A 59 -23.87 8.47 17.19
CA VAL A 59 -24.93 9.41 16.82
C VAL A 59 -26.17 8.62 16.45
N THR A 60 -27.20 8.70 17.31
CA THR A 60 -28.48 8.04 17.08
C THR A 60 -29.55 9.08 16.76
N THR A 61 -30.08 9.04 15.53
CA THR A 61 -31.18 9.90 15.10
C THR A 61 -32.52 9.18 15.08
N ASP A 62 -32.57 7.97 14.51
CA ASP A 62 -33.78 7.15 14.39
C ASP A 62 -33.41 5.66 14.61
N PRO A 63 -34.00 4.99 15.62
CA PRO A 63 -33.74 3.58 15.91
C PRO A 63 -34.18 2.61 14.82
N GLU A 64 -35.09 3.00 13.91
CA GLU A 64 -35.56 2.13 12.82
C GLU A 64 -34.71 2.21 11.55
N GLN A 65 -33.77 3.14 11.48
CA GLN A 65 -32.86 3.28 10.34
C GLN A 65 -31.64 2.35 10.46
N PRO A 66 -31.02 1.97 9.33
CA PRO A 66 -29.81 1.15 9.35
C PRO A 66 -28.64 1.88 10.01
N THR A 67 -27.84 1.13 10.76
CA THR A 67 -26.61 1.64 11.37
C THR A 67 -25.51 1.83 10.33
N HIS A 68 -24.90 3.01 10.31
CA HIS A 68 -23.71 3.30 9.53
C HIS A 68 -22.45 3.17 10.41
N ILE A 69 -21.34 2.74 9.80
CA ILE A 69 -20.08 2.51 10.51
C ILE A 69 -19.08 3.57 10.08
N LEU A 70 -18.48 4.25 11.06
CA LEU A 70 -17.29 5.09 10.89
C LEU A 70 -16.13 4.41 11.61
N ILE A 71 -15.03 4.18 10.91
CA ILE A 71 -13.82 3.56 11.47
C ILE A 71 -12.71 4.60 11.48
N GLU A 72 -12.15 4.88 12.65
CA GLU A 72 -10.97 5.73 12.81
C GLU A 72 -9.72 4.85 12.91
N GLY A 73 -8.74 5.10 12.03
CA GLY A 73 -7.49 4.35 12.01
C GLY A 73 -6.84 4.35 10.63
N ASP A 74 -5.78 3.54 10.50
CA ASP A 74 -5.12 3.29 9.23
C ASP A 74 -6.03 2.45 8.31
N ASN A 75 -6.13 2.83 7.04
CA ASN A 75 -7.01 2.19 6.06
C ASN A 75 -6.65 0.72 5.81
N PHE A 76 -5.37 0.34 5.85
CA PHE A 76 -4.93 -1.04 5.67
C PHE A 76 -5.48 -1.94 6.78
N HIS A 77 -5.41 -1.49 8.03
CA HIS A 77 -5.93 -2.23 9.18
C HIS A 77 -7.47 -2.29 9.15
N ALA A 78 -8.14 -1.18 8.84
CA ALA A 78 -9.59 -1.14 8.73
C ALA A 78 -10.11 -2.11 7.64
N LEU A 79 -9.50 -2.07 6.44
CA LEU A 79 -9.84 -2.97 5.34
C LEU A 79 -9.53 -4.43 5.67
N SER A 80 -8.45 -4.71 6.42
CA SER A 80 -8.13 -6.06 6.87
C SER A 80 -9.25 -6.64 7.75
N VAL A 81 -9.81 -5.86 8.69
CA VAL A 81 -10.95 -6.31 9.51
C VAL A 81 -12.23 -6.43 8.67
N LEU A 82 -12.48 -5.47 7.79
CA LEU A 82 -13.64 -5.51 6.88
C LEU A 82 -13.58 -6.69 5.93
N ASN A 83 -12.40 -7.15 5.52
CA ASN A 83 -12.24 -8.34 4.70
C ASN A 83 -12.76 -9.61 5.41
N TYR A 84 -12.61 -9.72 6.74
CA TYR A 84 -13.16 -10.85 7.51
C TYR A 84 -14.68 -10.80 7.67
N THR A 85 -15.25 -9.61 7.83
CA THR A 85 -16.66 -9.42 8.20
C THR A 85 -17.57 -9.17 6.98
N HIS A 86 -17.04 -8.50 5.96
CA HIS A 86 -17.74 -7.97 4.79
C HIS A 86 -17.17 -8.45 3.45
N GLU A 87 -16.47 -9.59 3.44
CA GLU A 87 -15.97 -10.20 2.20
C GLU A 87 -17.09 -10.29 1.15
N LYS A 88 -16.89 -9.65 -0.01
CA LYS A 88 -17.85 -9.64 -1.14
C LYS A 88 -19.23 -9.06 -0.81
N LYS A 89 -19.35 -8.24 0.23
CA LYS A 89 -20.62 -7.57 0.62
C LYS A 89 -20.68 -6.09 0.25
N VAL A 90 -19.65 -5.56 -0.40
CA VAL A 90 -19.56 -4.14 -0.77
C VAL A 90 -19.88 -3.99 -2.26
N ASP A 91 -20.93 -3.23 -2.58
CA ASP A 91 -21.37 -3.00 -3.95
C ASP A 91 -20.56 -1.90 -4.66
N VAL A 92 -20.20 -0.85 -3.94
CA VAL A 92 -19.51 0.34 -4.47
C VAL A 92 -18.44 0.81 -3.51
N ILE A 93 -17.26 1.12 -4.05
CA ILE A 93 -16.15 1.74 -3.33
C ILE A 93 -15.85 3.08 -3.99
N TYR A 94 -15.89 4.15 -3.20
CA TYR A 94 -15.46 5.49 -3.62
C TYR A 94 -14.26 5.91 -2.78
N ILE A 95 -13.16 6.26 -3.45
CA ILE A 95 -11.91 6.70 -2.82
C ILE A 95 -11.36 7.93 -3.54
N ASP A 96 -10.75 8.83 -2.78
CA ASP A 96 -10.07 10.04 -3.26
C ASP A 96 -8.60 10.02 -2.80
N PRO A 97 -7.75 9.14 -3.37
CA PRO A 97 -6.36 9.02 -2.97
C PRO A 97 -5.52 10.23 -3.45
N PRO A 98 -4.37 10.51 -2.83
CA PRO A 98 -3.49 11.61 -3.25
C PRO A 98 -3.07 11.47 -4.71
N TYR A 99 -3.24 12.52 -5.52
CA TYR A 99 -3.10 12.45 -6.99
C TYR A 99 -1.66 12.53 -7.54
N ASN A 100 -0.63 12.57 -6.69
CA ASN A 100 0.78 12.65 -7.11
C ASN A 100 1.07 13.77 -8.14
N THR A 101 0.43 14.94 -7.96
CA THR A 101 0.48 16.07 -8.89
C THR A 101 1.73 16.95 -8.73
N GLY A 102 2.71 16.55 -7.90
CA GLY A 102 3.87 17.38 -7.55
C GLY A 102 3.58 18.44 -6.48
N ALA A 103 2.33 18.52 -5.98
CA ALA A 103 2.00 19.36 -4.84
C ALA A 103 2.77 18.91 -3.59
N LYS A 104 3.32 19.87 -2.84
CA LYS A 104 4.23 19.67 -1.68
C LYS A 104 3.61 18.92 -0.50
N ASP A 105 2.38 18.44 -0.59
CA ASP A 105 1.62 17.95 0.53
C ASP A 105 1.64 16.41 0.64
N TRP A 106 2.13 15.71 -0.39
CA TRP A 106 2.22 14.25 -0.35
C TRP A 106 3.59 13.77 0.16
N LYS A 107 3.54 12.95 1.21
CA LYS A 107 4.70 12.30 1.83
C LYS A 107 4.54 10.79 1.74
N TYR A 108 5.65 10.09 1.50
CA TYR A 108 5.75 8.64 1.59
C TYR A 108 6.92 8.31 2.53
N ASN A 109 6.68 7.43 3.50
CA ASN A 109 7.67 7.07 4.54
C ASN A 109 8.35 8.30 5.18
N ASN A 110 7.54 9.27 5.66
CA ASN A 110 7.98 10.54 6.26
C ASN A 110 8.82 11.48 5.36
N SER A 111 9.01 11.13 4.09
CA SER A 111 9.79 11.92 3.13
C SER A 111 8.87 12.53 2.07
N PHE A 112 9.12 13.81 1.75
CA PHE A 112 8.42 14.45 0.63
C PHE A 112 8.80 13.78 -0.68
N VAL A 113 7.81 13.50 -1.51
CA VAL A 113 8.05 13.06 -2.89
C VAL A 113 7.99 14.31 -3.76
N ASP A 114 9.16 14.77 -4.21
CA ASP A 114 9.27 15.97 -5.05
C ASP A 114 9.16 15.63 -6.54
N GLU A 115 9.15 16.66 -7.38
CA GLU A 115 9.15 16.45 -8.83
C GLU A 115 10.50 15.93 -9.36
N GLU A 116 11.60 16.14 -8.65
CA GLU A 116 12.90 15.65 -9.10
C GLU A 116 13.14 14.19 -8.68
N ASP A 117 12.21 13.59 -7.92
CA ASP A 117 12.27 12.22 -7.47
C ASP A 117 12.04 11.24 -8.63
N ALA A 118 13.15 10.65 -9.07
CA ALA A 118 13.18 9.62 -10.10
C ALA A 118 12.30 8.39 -9.79
N TYR A 119 11.88 8.20 -8.54
CA TYR A 119 11.07 7.08 -8.07
C TYR A 119 9.64 7.46 -7.69
N ARG A 120 9.18 8.70 -7.98
CA ARG A 120 7.85 9.18 -7.56
C ARG A 120 6.69 8.25 -7.95
N HIS A 121 6.76 7.66 -9.14
CA HIS A 121 5.69 6.79 -9.66
C HIS A 121 5.75 5.42 -8.98
N SER A 122 6.95 4.89 -8.76
CA SER A 122 7.14 3.64 -8.01
C SER A 122 6.64 3.77 -6.58
N LYS A 123 6.98 4.86 -5.88
CA LYS A 123 6.50 5.14 -4.50
C LYS A 123 4.99 5.27 -4.43
N TRP A 124 4.39 5.95 -5.41
CA TRP A 124 2.94 6.12 -5.45
C TRP A 124 2.21 4.81 -5.71
N ILE A 125 2.70 4.02 -6.67
CA ILE A 125 2.12 2.70 -6.95
C ILE A 125 2.29 1.80 -5.74
N SER A 126 3.44 1.80 -5.08
CA SER A 126 3.66 1.06 -3.84
C SER A 126 2.65 1.43 -2.76
N PHE A 127 2.41 2.73 -2.52
CA PHE A 127 1.43 3.21 -1.55
C PHE A 127 -0.02 2.80 -1.86
N VAL A 128 -0.41 2.72 -3.13
CA VAL A 128 -1.80 2.38 -3.52
C VAL A 128 -1.99 0.86 -3.65
N TYR A 129 -0.93 0.13 -3.99
CA TYR A 129 -1.00 -1.31 -4.26
C TYR A 129 -0.78 -2.19 -3.04
N MET A 130 0.08 -1.77 -2.10
CA MET A 130 0.24 -2.44 -0.80
C MET A 130 -0.85 -2.00 0.15
#